data_AF-A0A2S2QRL4-F1
#
_entry.id   AF-A0A2S2QRL4-F1
#
_cell.length_a   1.000
_cell.length_b   1.000
_cell.length_c   1.000
_cell.angle_alpha   90.00
_cell.angle_beta   90.00
_cell.angle_gamma   90.00
#
_symmetry.space_group_name_H-M   'P 1'
#
loop_
_entity.id
_entity.type
_entity.pdbx_description
1 polymer ?
#
loop_
_entity_poly.entity_id
_entity_poly.type
_entity_poly.pdbx_seq_one_letter_code
_entity_poly.pdbx_strand_id
1 'polypeptide(L)'
;LFIDNNPSLENVVKYEYYLKYFNENFGYRFGRPQVDVCSTCEELNTKIKSPTLNDVAKRVAVAELVVHKNRAKKFYNKFNEVSEICKNRRDVMAITFDYMQNLPLPFMPVQEMFYLRKLWFYVFNIHDIGKNRSVFYTYTEGTAKRGPNEVCSFLNDFFNTIPDKVKELHIFSDACGGQNRNHTVTRMFLAMAMNNRFSIIHQYFPVRGHSFLPCDRNFSVIKRAVRRFDRIYVPSQYENLIKTAKKFSPTFEVKSIKNDDILNFHGWWPQYFKKTAIDVEKKR
;
A
#
# COMPACT_ATOMS: atom_id res chain seq x y z
N LEU A 1 19.80 -23.51 11.47
CA LEU A 1 19.85 -24.24 12.75
C LEU A 1 19.88 -25.76 12.59
N PHE A 2 18.89 -26.42 11.96
CA PHE A 2 18.95 -27.88 11.73
C PHE A 2 19.87 -28.27 10.55
N ILE A 3 19.74 -27.61 9.40
CA ILE A 3 20.60 -27.84 8.22
C ILE A 3 22.04 -27.40 8.49
N ASP A 4 22.23 -26.26 9.17
CA ASP A 4 23.57 -25.78 9.54
C ASP A 4 24.36 -26.81 10.38
N ASN A 5 23.66 -27.63 11.18
CA ASN A 5 24.26 -28.72 11.95
C ASN A 5 24.27 -30.07 11.20
N ASN A 6 23.60 -30.18 10.06
CA ASN A 6 23.48 -31.41 9.25
C ASN A 6 23.54 -31.11 7.74
N PRO A 7 24.70 -30.68 7.22
CA PRO A 7 24.81 -30.17 5.85
C PRO A 7 24.52 -31.23 4.78
N SER A 8 24.77 -32.50 5.08
CA SER A 8 24.50 -33.64 4.20
C SER A 8 23.02 -33.82 3.85
N LEU A 9 22.12 -33.18 4.60
CA LEU A 9 20.67 -33.30 4.43
C LEU A 9 20.04 -32.11 3.70
N GLU A 10 20.82 -31.10 3.29
CA GLU A 10 20.32 -29.82 2.73
C GLU A 10 19.40 -30.01 1.50
N ASN A 11 19.64 -31.05 0.69
CA ASN A 11 18.81 -31.39 -0.46
C ASN A 11 17.97 -32.67 -0.28
N VAL A 12 18.12 -33.35 0.86
CA VAL A 12 17.43 -34.60 1.20
C VAL A 12 16.13 -34.31 1.96
N VAL A 13 16.17 -33.36 2.90
CA VAL A 13 15.03 -33.05 3.77
C VAL A 13 14.55 -31.63 3.50
N LYS A 14 13.47 -31.51 2.72
CA LYS A 14 12.81 -30.24 2.45
C LYS A 14 11.85 -29.88 3.60
N TYR A 15 11.64 -28.58 3.83
CA TYR A 15 10.63 -28.11 4.78
C TYR A 15 9.24 -28.70 4.49
N GLU A 16 8.89 -28.91 3.23
CA GLU A 16 7.64 -29.57 2.82
C GLU A 16 7.53 -31.01 3.35
N TYR A 17 8.62 -31.77 3.37
CA TYR A 17 8.64 -33.12 3.91
C TYR A 17 8.40 -33.10 5.43
N TYR A 18 9.10 -32.23 6.16
CA TYR A 18 8.89 -32.02 7.60
C TYR A 18 7.44 -31.59 7.90
N LEU A 19 6.94 -30.59 7.18
CA LEU A 19 5.57 -30.08 7.33
C LEU A 19 4.53 -31.19 7.11
N LYS A 20 4.70 -31.98 6.05
CA LYS A 20 3.80 -33.09 5.70
C LYS A 20 3.84 -34.19 6.76
N TYR A 21 5.03 -34.67 7.11
CA TYR A 21 5.22 -35.75 8.08
C TYR A 21 4.59 -35.43 9.43
N PHE A 22 4.82 -34.23 9.98
CA PHE A 22 4.27 -33.87 11.29
C PHE A 22 2.77 -33.58 11.27
N ASN A 23 2.23 -33.05 10.17
CA ASN A 23 0.80 -32.83 10.02
C ASN A 23 0.04 -34.17 9.88
N GLU A 24 0.57 -35.11 9.10
CA GLU A 24 -0.06 -36.41 8.82
C GLU A 24 0.08 -37.41 9.98
N ASN A 25 1.19 -37.42 10.72
CA ASN A 25 1.46 -38.44 11.74
C ASN A 25 1.16 -37.98 13.18
N PHE A 26 1.16 -36.67 13.44
CA PHE A 26 1.01 -36.12 14.81
C PHE A 26 -0.13 -35.11 14.92
N GLY A 27 -0.81 -34.77 13.81
CA GLY A 27 -1.90 -33.78 13.81
C GLY A 27 -1.43 -32.35 14.14
N TYR A 28 -0.13 -32.07 14.05
CA TYR A 28 0.39 -30.74 14.35
C TYR A 28 0.04 -29.75 13.24
N ARG A 29 -0.60 -28.64 13.63
CA ARG A 29 -0.92 -27.52 12.74
C ARG A 29 0.20 -26.50 12.76
N PHE A 30 0.94 -26.40 11.66
CA PHE A 30 1.94 -25.36 11.48
C PHE A 30 1.28 -24.09 10.94
N GLY A 31 0.99 -23.15 11.84
CA GLY A 31 0.58 -21.80 11.47
C GLY A 31 1.78 -20.96 11.04
N ARG A 32 1.59 -20.07 10.08
CA ARG A 32 2.53 -18.95 9.90
C ARG A 32 2.19 -17.89 10.95
N PRO A 33 3.18 -17.24 11.59
CA PRO A 33 2.92 -16.07 12.41
C PRO A 33 2.04 -15.08 11.64
N GLN A 34 0.92 -14.68 12.23
CA GLN A 34 0.06 -13.69 11.61
C GLN A 34 0.72 -12.32 11.72
N VAL A 35 0.77 -11.60 10.61
CA VAL A 35 1.34 -10.24 10.51
C VAL A 35 0.29 -9.37 9.85
N ASP A 36 0.17 -8.11 10.28
CA ASP A 36 -0.79 -7.12 9.75
C ASP A 36 -2.26 -7.54 9.87
N VAL A 37 -2.64 -8.11 11.02
CA VAL A 37 -4.03 -8.50 11.31
C VAL A 37 -4.92 -7.28 11.62
N CYS A 38 -6.18 -7.35 11.18
CA CYS A 38 -7.17 -6.32 11.49
C CYS A 38 -7.51 -6.33 12.99
N SER A 39 -7.25 -5.21 13.67
CA SER A 39 -7.52 -5.05 15.11
C SER A 39 -8.98 -5.30 15.47
N THR A 40 -9.93 -4.85 14.65
CA THR A 40 -11.37 -5.10 14.86
C THR A 40 -11.71 -6.58 14.74
N CYS A 41 -11.10 -7.30 13.79
CA CYS A 41 -11.29 -8.75 13.69
C CYS A 41 -10.75 -9.45 14.94
N GLU A 42 -9.55 -9.10 15.39
CA GLU A 42 -8.94 -9.67 16.60
C GLU A 42 -9.76 -9.40 17.85
N GLU A 43 -10.22 -8.16 18.04
CA GLU A 43 -11.08 -7.77 19.15
C GLU A 43 -12.37 -8.60 19.18
N LEU A 44 -13.08 -8.68 18.05
CA LEU A 44 -14.33 -9.42 17.94
C LEU A 44 -14.12 -10.93 18.13
N ASN A 45 -13.07 -11.49 17.55
CA ASN A 45 -12.72 -12.89 17.75
C ASN A 45 -12.39 -13.20 19.22
N THR A 46 -11.71 -12.28 19.90
CA THR A 46 -11.40 -12.39 21.34
C THR A 46 -12.68 -12.36 22.17
N LYS A 47 -13.61 -11.44 21.87
CA LYS A 47 -14.94 -11.38 22.51
C LYS A 47 -15.71 -12.69 22.31
N ILE A 48 -15.74 -13.24 21.09
CA ILE A 48 -16.45 -14.48 20.78
C ILE A 48 -15.91 -15.65 21.62
N LYS A 49 -14.59 -15.73 21.80
CA LYS A 49 -13.92 -16.81 22.56
C LYS A 49 -13.92 -16.60 24.07
N SER A 50 -14.33 -15.42 24.56
CA SER A 50 -14.25 -15.10 25.98
C SER A 50 -15.16 -16.01 26.83
N PRO A 51 -14.65 -16.67 27.87
CA PRO A 51 -15.48 -17.48 28.77
C PRO A 51 -16.36 -16.61 29.69
N THR A 52 -16.02 -15.33 29.87
CA THR A 52 -16.72 -14.42 30.80
C THR A 52 -17.89 -13.67 30.17
N LEU A 53 -18.03 -13.70 28.84
CA LEU A 53 -19.12 -13.02 28.14
C LEU A 53 -20.34 -13.93 27.98
N ASN A 54 -21.52 -13.35 28.20
CA ASN A 54 -22.79 -14.03 27.96
C ASN A 54 -23.06 -14.28 26.47
N ASP A 55 -24.00 -15.18 26.17
CA ASP A 55 -24.30 -15.60 24.80
C ASP A 55 -24.85 -14.47 23.92
N VAL A 56 -25.58 -13.51 24.50
CA VAL A 56 -26.10 -12.36 23.77
C VAL A 56 -24.97 -11.49 23.26
N ALA A 57 -24.00 -11.14 24.11
CA ALA A 57 -22.82 -10.36 23.75
C ALA A 57 -21.98 -11.07 22.68
N LYS A 58 -21.83 -12.40 22.79
CA LYS A 58 -21.14 -13.21 21.77
C LYS A 58 -21.85 -13.16 20.41
N ARG A 59 -23.18 -13.28 20.38
CA ARG A 59 -23.98 -13.17 19.14
C ARG A 59 -23.84 -11.80 18.49
N VAL A 60 -23.83 -10.72 19.29
CA VAL A 60 -23.59 -9.36 18.77
C VAL A 60 -22.20 -9.27 18.14
N ALA A 61 -21.15 -9.76 18.82
CA ALA A 61 -19.79 -9.76 18.27
C ALA A 61 -19.67 -10.58 16.97
N VAL A 62 -20.38 -11.71 16.86
CA VAL A 62 -20.46 -12.48 15.60
C VAL A 62 -21.12 -11.66 14.49
N ALA A 63 -22.26 -11.03 14.77
CA ALA A 63 -22.97 -10.21 13.78
C ALA A 63 -22.11 -9.03 13.30
N GLU A 64 -21.45 -8.32 14.23
CA GLU A 64 -20.52 -7.23 13.91
C GLU A 64 -19.35 -7.72 13.05
N LEU A 65 -18.78 -8.89 13.36
CA LEU A 65 -17.68 -9.47 12.59
C LEU A 65 -18.11 -9.83 11.17
N VAL A 66 -19.32 -10.36 10.99
CA VAL A 66 -19.90 -10.67 9.67
C VAL A 66 -20.06 -9.38 8.86
N VAL A 67 -20.64 -8.33 9.44
CA VAL A 67 -20.80 -7.03 8.77
C VAL A 67 -19.44 -6.43 8.39
N HIS A 68 -18.47 -6.47 9.31
CA HIS A 68 -17.11 -5.97 9.07
C HIS A 68 -16.45 -6.70 7.88
N LYS A 69 -16.49 -8.03 7.86
CA LYS A 69 -15.94 -8.85 6.76
C LYS A 69 -16.67 -8.59 5.44
N ASN A 70 -17.99 -8.43 5.45
CA ASN A 70 -18.76 -8.11 4.25
C ASN A 70 -18.40 -6.73 3.68
N ARG A 71 -18.15 -5.73 4.53
CA ARG A 71 -17.65 -4.41 4.08
C ARG A 71 -16.28 -4.53 3.41
N ALA A 72 -15.35 -5.28 4.02
CA ALA A 72 -14.05 -5.54 3.43
C ALA A 72 -14.18 -6.29 2.09
N LYS A 73 -15.06 -7.30 2.00
CA LYS A 73 -15.33 -8.05 0.77
C LYS A 73 -15.86 -7.16 -0.35
N LYS A 74 -16.74 -6.20 -0.05
CA LYS A 74 -17.28 -5.27 -1.05
C LYS A 74 -16.19 -4.45 -1.74
N PHE A 75 -15.16 -4.02 -1.00
CA PHE A 75 -14.01 -3.33 -1.57
C PHE A 75 -13.26 -4.21 -2.58
N TYR A 76 -12.94 -5.45 -2.21
CA TYR A 76 -12.24 -6.37 -3.09
C TYR A 76 -13.06 -6.82 -4.30
N ASN A 77 -14.37 -6.99 -4.14
CA ASN A 77 -15.26 -7.26 -5.26
C ASN A 77 -15.20 -6.13 -6.28
N LYS A 78 -15.28 -4.87 -5.82
CA LYS A 78 -15.18 -3.71 -6.71
C LYS A 78 -13.79 -3.57 -7.32
N PHE A 79 -12.73 -3.86 -6.55
CA PHE A 79 -11.36 -3.90 -7.05
C PHE A 79 -11.21 -4.90 -8.21
N ASN A 80 -11.71 -6.13 -8.04
CA ASN A 80 -11.64 -7.18 -9.06
C ASN A 80 -12.47 -6.84 -10.29
N GLU A 81 -13.69 -6.32 -10.09
CA GLU A 81 -14.58 -5.85 -11.17
C GLU A 81 -13.87 -4.78 -12.01
N VAL A 82 -13.35 -3.73 -11.37
CA VAL A 82 -12.65 -2.64 -12.05
C VAL A 82 -11.35 -3.12 -12.72
N SER A 83 -10.62 -4.02 -12.07
CA SER A 83 -9.43 -4.62 -12.66
C SER A 83 -9.74 -5.34 -13.98
N GLU A 84 -10.91 -5.97 -14.10
CA GLU A 84 -11.35 -6.62 -15.33
C GLU A 84 -11.81 -5.60 -16.38
N ILE A 85 -12.52 -4.56 -15.96
CA ILE A 85 -12.91 -3.45 -16.85
C ILE A 85 -11.67 -2.81 -17.51
N CYS A 86 -10.61 -2.54 -16.74
CA CYS A 86 -9.39 -1.91 -17.25
C CYS A 86 -8.61 -2.77 -18.26
N LYS A 87 -8.82 -4.08 -18.31
CA LYS A 87 -8.23 -4.95 -19.36
C LYS A 87 -8.96 -4.81 -20.69
N ASN A 88 -10.26 -4.55 -20.63
CA ASN A 88 -11.15 -4.58 -21.79
C ASN A 88 -11.45 -3.17 -22.34
N ARG A 89 -11.40 -2.13 -21.50
CA ARG A 89 -11.66 -0.73 -21.85
C ARG A 89 -10.39 0.10 -21.81
N ARG A 90 -10.12 0.86 -22.88
CA ARG A 90 -8.93 1.72 -23.03
C ARG A 90 -9.13 3.15 -22.53
N ASP A 91 -10.37 3.51 -22.23
CA ASP A 91 -10.82 4.81 -21.72
C ASP A 91 -10.95 4.82 -20.18
N VAL A 92 -10.79 3.65 -19.54
CA VAL A 92 -10.83 3.48 -18.08
C VAL A 92 -9.45 3.10 -17.58
N MET A 93 -9.04 3.69 -16.47
CA MET A 93 -7.81 3.31 -15.78
C MET A 93 -8.07 3.15 -14.29
N ALA A 94 -7.37 2.22 -13.67
CA ALA A 94 -7.42 2.01 -12.23
C ALA A 94 -6.01 1.99 -11.65
N ILE A 95 -5.82 2.72 -10.57
CA ILE A 95 -4.54 2.80 -9.88
C ILE A 95 -4.67 2.49 -8.40
N THR A 96 -3.58 1.99 -7.84
CA THR A 96 -3.35 2.01 -6.39
C THR A 96 -2.10 2.79 -6.10
N PHE A 97 -2.03 3.40 -4.93
CA PHE A 97 -0.79 4.03 -4.48
C PHE A 97 -0.64 3.96 -2.97
N ASP A 98 0.62 3.89 -2.53
CA ASP A 98 0.95 3.83 -1.12
C ASP A 98 2.42 4.19 -0.87
N TYR A 99 2.74 4.50 0.38
CA TYR A 99 4.12 4.59 0.86
C TYR A 99 4.61 3.24 1.36
N MET A 100 5.83 2.91 0.97
CA MET A 100 6.58 1.86 1.64
C MET A 100 6.97 2.31 3.06
N GLN A 101 7.18 1.35 3.96
CA GLN A 101 7.91 1.59 5.19
C GLN A 101 9.25 2.28 4.92
N ASN A 102 9.58 3.31 5.72
CA ASN A 102 10.81 4.08 5.58
C ASN A 102 12.04 3.18 5.57
N LEU A 103 12.94 3.45 4.64
CA LEU A 103 14.21 2.74 4.54
C LEU A 103 15.29 3.59 5.23
N PRO A 104 16.05 3.03 6.18
CA PRO A 104 17.14 3.76 6.84
C PRO A 104 18.30 4.00 5.89
N LEU A 105 18.89 5.19 5.93
CA LEU A 105 20.09 5.53 5.18
C LEU A 105 21.10 6.25 6.11
N PRO A 106 22.34 5.74 6.26
CA PRO A 106 22.83 4.47 5.76
C PRO A 106 22.17 3.25 6.45
N PHE A 107 22.13 2.12 5.75
CA PHE A 107 21.81 0.81 6.29
C PHE A 107 23.09 -0.02 6.42
N MET A 108 23.37 -0.56 7.61
CA MET A 108 24.50 -1.42 7.88
C MET A 108 24.27 -2.26 9.15
N PRO A 109 24.84 -3.48 9.26
CA PRO A 109 24.61 -4.38 10.38
C PRO A 109 25.57 -4.06 11.54
N VAL A 110 25.62 -2.80 11.97
CA VAL A 110 26.44 -2.35 13.10
C VAL A 110 25.51 -2.06 14.27
N GLN A 111 25.81 -2.60 15.46
CA GLN A 111 24.91 -2.53 16.60
C GLN A 111 24.66 -1.08 17.07
N GLU A 112 25.70 -0.24 17.08
CA GLU A 112 25.54 1.18 17.48
C GLU A 112 24.58 1.94 16.57
N MET A 113 24.45 1.54 15.30
CA MET A 113 23.55 2.19 14.35
C MET A 113 22.08 2.11 14.78
N PHE A 114 21.68 1.15 15.62
CA PHE A 114 20.33 1.11 16.17
C PHE A 114 19.99 2.35 17.02
N TYR A 115 20.99 2.92 17.69
CA TYR A 115 20.83 4.06 18.60
C TYR A 115 21.02 5.42 17.90
N LEU A 116 21.52 5.43 16.67
CA LEU A 116 21.76 6.65 15.91
C LEU A 116 20.53 7.06 15.09
N ARG A 117 20.31 8.36 14.97
CA ARG A 117 19.32 8.90 14.03
C ARG A 117 19.84 8.73 12.61
N LYS A 118 19.09 7.99 11.78
CA LYS A 118 19.40 7.76 10.38
C LYS A 118 18.56 8.66 9.51
N LEU A 119 19.09 9.03 8.35
CA LEU A 119 18.32 9.72 7.31
C LEU A 119 17.27 8.76 6.77
N TRP A 120 16.00 9.18 6.72
CA TRP A 120 14.98 8.36 6.08
C TRP A 120 15.02 8.52 4.56
N PHE A 121 15.04 7.37 3.87
CA PHE A 121 14.76 7.26 2.46
C PHE A 121 13.30 6.84 2.27
N TYR A 122 12.57 7.66 1.56
CA TYR A 122 11.15 7.52 1.31
C TYR A 122 10.91 6.93 -0.08
N VAL A 123 9.97 5.99 -0.14
CA VAL A 123 9.59 5.28 -1.36
C VAL A 123 8.08 5.29 -1.47
N PHE A 124 7.56 5.99 -2.46
CA PHE A 124 6.14 6.02 -2.78
C PHE A 124 5.90 5.24 -4.08
N ASN A 125 4.87 4.40 -4.15
CA ASN A 125 4.56 3.63 -5.35
C ASN A 125 3.18 3.99 -5.89
N ILE A 126 3.10 4.22 -7.19
CA ILE A 126 1.84 4.20 -7.95
C ILE A 126 1.86 2.95 -8.83
N HIS A 127 0.82 2.14 -8.72
CA HIS A 127 0.62 0.92 -9.49
C HIS A 127 -0.61 1.07 -10.40
N ASP A 128 -0.39 0.95 -11.70
CA ASP A 128 -1.43 0.78 -12.73
C ASP A 128 -1.89 -0.67 -12.71
N ILE A 129 -3.14 -0.88 -12.29
CA ILE A 129 -3.75 -2.21 -12.15
C ILE A 129 -3.93 -2.88 -13.51
N GLY A 130 -4.36 -2.13 -14.53
CA GLY A 130 -4.69 -2.67 -15.84
C GLY A 130 -3.47 -3.15 -16.61
N LYS A 131 -2.39 -2.36 -16.58
CA LYS A 131 -1.13 -2.69 -17.27
C LYS A 131 -0.11 -3.41 -16.39
N ASN A 132 -0.42 -3.59 -15.10
CA ASN A 132 0.52 -4.11 -14.10
C ASN A 132 1.85 -3.31 -14.07
N ARG A 133 1.80 -2.00 -14.39
CA ARG A 133 2.96 -1.08 -14.42
C ARG A 133 3.12 -0.45 -13.04
N SER A 134 4.34 -0.34 -12.53
CA SER A 134 4.62 0.27 -11.24
C SER A 134 5.69 1.34 -11.36
N VAL A 135 5.37 2.54 -10.89
CA VAL A 135 6.27 3.70 -10.84
C VAL A 135 6.54 4.02 -9.38
N PHE A 136 7.82 4.20 -9.05
CA PHE A 136 8.28 4.55 -7.71
C PHE A 136 8.84 5.95 -7.72
N TYR A 137 8.47 6.72 -6.71
CA TYR A 137 8.97 8.06 -6.45
C TYR A 137 9.83 7.99 -5.19
N THR A 138 11.11 8.30 -5.34
CA THR A 138 12.12 8.09 -4.29
C THR A 138 12.84 9.37 -3.95
N TYR A 139 13.04 9.60 -2.65
CA TYR A 139 13.72 10.80 -2.14
C TYR A 139 14.12 10.60 -0.68
N THR A 140 14.87 11.55 -0.13
CA THR A 140 15.25 11.53 1.29
C THR A 140 14.41 12.51 2.09
N GLU A 141 14.39 12.36 3.41
CA GLU A 141 13.72 13.32 4.30
C GLU A 141 14.30 14.75 4.24
N GLY A 142 15.53 14.91 3.74
CA GLY A 142 16.11 16.22 3.47
C GLY A 142 15.54 16.89 2.21
N THR A 143 14.88 16.14 1.34
CA THR A 143 14.27 16.64 0.11
C THR A 143 12.83 17.11 0.36
N ALA A 144 12.01 16.23 0.92
CA ALA A 144 10.59 16.48 1.13
C ALA A 144 10.03 15.66 2.29
N LYS A 145 8.81 16.00 2.72
CA LYS A 145 8.10 15.25 3.76
C LYS A 145 7.31 14.10 3.12
N ARG A 146 6.29 13.59 3.80
CA ARG A 146 5.40 12.54 3.27
C ARG A 146 3.93 12.96 3.43
N GLY A 147 3.66 14.23 3.15
CA GLY A 147 2.35 14.83 3.32
C GLY A 147 1.53 14.82 2.03
N PRO A 148 0.42 15.56 2.01
CA PRO A 148 -0.48 15.58 0.87
C PRO A 148 0.12 16.31 -0.34
N ASN A 149 1.06 17.24 -0.14
CA ASN A 149 1.74 17.94 -1.25
C ASN A 149 2.56 16.97 -2.08
N GLU A 150 3.34 16.11 -1.42
CA GLU A 150 4.14 15.09 -2.09
C GLU A 150 3.24 14.09 -2.83
N VAL A 151 2.20 13.56 -2.16
CA VAL A 151 1.22 12.65 -2.78
C VAL A 151 0.59 13.27 -4.03
N CYS A 152 0.11 14.52 -3.94
CA CYS A 152 -0.51 15.20 -5.08
C CYS A 152 0.50 15.46 -6.21
N SER A 153 1.74 15.82 -5.89
CA SER A 153 2.78 16.06 -6.90
C SER A 153 3.11 14.80 -7.68
N PHE A 154 3.26 13.66 -6.99
CA PHE A 154 3.52 12.38 -7.65
C PHE A 154 2.33 11.88 -8.47
N LEU A 155 1.11 12.07 -7.97
CA LEU A 155 -0.10 11.76 -8.74
C LEU A 155 -0.21 12.65 -9.98
N ASN A 156 0.07 13.95 -9.86
CA ASN A 156 0.03 14.89 -10.98
C ASN A 156 1.06 14.52 -12.06
N ASP A 157 2.31 14.25 -11.66
CA ASP A 157 3.33 13.74 -12.58
C ASP A 157 2.88 12.43 -13.26
N PHE A 158 2.36 11.48 -12.50
CA PHE A 158 1.89 10.21 -13.07
C PHE A 158 0.73 10.40 -14.06
N PHE A 159 -0.24 11.27 -13.73
CA PHE A 159 -1.41 11.54 -14.57
C PHE A 159 -1.05 12.25 -15.88
N ASN A 160 0.02 13.04 -15.89
CA ASN A 160 0.56 13.63 -17.12
C ASN A 160 1.14 12.57 -18.07
N THR A 161 1.45 11.36 -17.57
CA THR A 161 1.85 10.22 -18.42
C THR A 161 0.66 9.41 -18.95
N ILE A 162 -0.56 9.67 -18.45
CA ILE A 162 -1.76 8.96 -18.88
C ILE A 162 -2.29 9.60 -20.18
N PRO A 163 -2.61 8.81 -21.22
CA PRO A 163 -3.23 9.34 -22.44
C PRO A 163 -4.57 10.05 -22.20
N ASP A 164 -4.86 11.10 -22.97
CA ASP A 164 -6.08 11.91 -22.83
C ASP A 164 -7.39 11.15 -23.13
N LYS A 165 -7.29 10.04 -23.85
CA LYS A 165 -8.42 9.11 -24.09
C LYS A 165 -8.94 8.46 -22.82
N VAL A 166 -8.13 8.39 -21.76
CA VAL A 166 -8.57 7.87 -20.47
C VAL A 166 -9.38 8.96 -19.76
N LYS A 167 -10.68 8.72 -19.62
CA LYS A 167 -11.65 9.66 -19.05
C LYS A 167 -12.23 9.20 -17.72
N GLU A 168 -12.21 7.90 -17.44
CA GLU A 168 -12.71 7.34 -16.18
C GLU A 168 -11.53 6.81 -15.35
N LEU A 169 -11.37 7.33 -14.13
CA LEU A 169 -10.27 6.97 -13.25
C LEU A 169 -10.79 6.35 -11.95
N HIS A 170 -10.33 5.14 -11.62
CA HIS A 170 -10.58 4.48 -10.35
C HIS A 170 -9.32 4.50 -9.49
N ILE A 171 -9.47 4.93 -8.24
CA ILE A 171 -8.37 5.10 -7.31
C ILE A 171 -8.66 4.27 -6.06
N PHE A 172 -7.79 3.32 -5.78
CA PHE A 172 -7.82 2.52 -4.55
C PHE A 172 -6.61 2.89 -3.70
N SER A 173 -6.84 3.53 -2.56
CA SER A 173 -5.78 3.93 -1.63
C SER A 173 -6.22 3.68 -0.19
N ASP A 174 -5.28 3.67 0.74
CA ASP A 174 -5.63 3.70 2.15
C ASP A 174 -6.39 4.99 2.54
N ALA A 175 -6.96 4.98 3.74
CA ALA A 175 -7.70 6.12 4.29
C ALA A 175 -6.83 7.01 5.20
N CYS A 176 -5.51 7.07 5.00
CA CYS A 176 -4.62 7.87 5.84
C CYS A 176 -4.96 9.35 5.71
N GLY A 177 -5.43 9.98 6.80
CA GLY A 177 -5.85 11.39 6.78
C GLY A 177 -4.70 12.35 6.49
N GLY A 178 -3.49 12.05 6.98
CA GLY A 178 -2.31 12.89 6.75
C GLY A 178 -1.80 12.87 5.30
N GLN A 179 -2.26 11.92 4.47
CA GLN A 179 -1.70 11.65 3.16
C GLN A 179 -2.78 11.63 2.07
N ASN A 180 -3.74 10.71 2.17
CA ASN A 180 -4.61 10.32 1.07
C ASN A 180 -6.05 10.80 1.25
N ARG A 181 -6.63 10.66 2.45
CA ARG A 181 -8.01 11.08 2.74
C ARG A 181 -8.05 12.45 3.40
N ASN A 182 -7.75 13.50 2.62
CA ASN A 182 -7.81 14.89 3.05
C ASN A 182 -8.32 15.82 1.94
N HIS A 183 -8.54 17.09 2.30
CA HIS A 183 -9.00 18.11 1.36
C HIS A 183 -8.03 18.30 0.20
N THR A 184 -6.72 18.34 0.43
CA THR A 184 -5.74 18.62 -0.63
C THR A 184 -5.86 17.63 -1.79
N VAL A 185 -5.81 16.32 -1.51
CA VAL A 185 -5.94 15.26 -2.53
C VAL A 185 -7.32 15.30 -3.18
N THR A 186 -8.38 15.42 -2.37
CA THR A 186 -9.76 15.47 -2.88
C THR A 186 -9.99 16.67 -3.81
N ARG A 187 -9.44 17.85 -3.48
CA ARG A 187 -9.58 19.06 -4.30
C ARG A 187 -8.73 19.00 -5.57
N MET A 188 -7.56 18.35 -5.54
CA MET A 188 -6.80 18.09 -6.75
C MET A 188 -7.62 17.23 -7.74
N PHE A 189 -8.20 16.12 -7.27
CA PHE A 189 -9.05 15.29 -8.13
C PHE A 189 -10.29 16.05 -8.64
N LEU A 190 -10.93 16.85 -7.78
CA LEU A 190 -12.05 17.67 -8.20
C LEU A 190 -11.65 18.67 -9.31
N ALA A 191 -10.51 19.32 -9.18
CA ALA A 191 -10.01 20.23 -10.22
C ALA A 191 -9.70 19.50 -11.54
N MET A 192 -9.16 18.29 -11.49
CA MET A 192 -8.94 17.48 -12.69
C MET A 192 -10.25 17.11 -13.38
N ALA A 193 -11.30 16.85 -12.62
CA ALA A 193 -12.64 16.62 -13.17
C ALA A 193 -13.22 17.91 -13.79
N MET A 194 -13.14 19.03 -13.08
CA MET A 194 -13.63 20.34 -13.56
C MET A 194 -12.91 20.82 -14.82
N ASN A 195 -11.62 20.50 -14.96
CA ASN A 195 -10.81 20.83 -16.13
C ASN A 195 -10.95 19.81 -17.28
N ASN A 196 -11.93 18.90 -17.22
CA ASN A 196 -12.19 17.87 -18.23
C ASN A 196 -10.99 16.92 -18.52
N ARG A 197 -10.01 16.85 -17.61
CA ARG A 197 -8.93 15.86 -17.71
C ARG A 197 -9.50 14.46 -17.55
N PHE A 198 -10.35 14.26 -16.56
CA PHE A 198 -11.15 13.05 -16.36
C PHE A 198 -12.62 13.44 -16.30
N SER A 199 -13.51 12.66 -16.88
CA SER A 199 -14.96 12.87 -16.76
C SER A 199 -15.45 12.45 -15.38
N ILE A 200 -14.91 11.34 -14.85
CA ILE A 200 -15.29 10.79 -13.54
C ILE A 200 -14.06 10.24 -12.83
N ILE A 201 -13.94 10.53 -11.54
CA ILE A 201 -12.92 9.96 -10.66
C ILE A 201 -13.61 9.28 -9.48
N HIS A 202 -13.40 7.98 -9.35
CA HIS A 202 -13.90 7.19 -8.23
C HIS A 202 -12.79 6.94 -7.21
N GLN A 203 -13.04 7.29 -5.95
CA GLN A 203 -12.13 7.00 -4.84
C GLN A 203 -12.70 5.89 -3.96
N TYR A 204 -11.90 4.86 -3.72
CA TYR A 204 -12.24 3.71 -2.91
C TYR A 204 -11.27 3.59 -1.75
N PHE A 205 -11.81 3.52 -0.54
CA PHE A 205 -11.04 3.34 0.69
C PHE A 205 -11.35 1.97 1.31
N PRO A 206 -10.34 1.15 1.62
CA PRO A 206 -10.55 -0.14 2.26
C PRO A 206 -10.93 0.03 3.74
N VAL A 207 -11.51 -1.01 4.31
CA VAL A 207 -11.63 -1.13 5.76
C VAL A 207 -10.22 -1.29 6.35
N ARG A 208 -9.91 -0.58 7.44
CA ARG A 208 -8.60 -0.66 8.10
C ARG A 208 -8.26 -2.11 8.47
N GLY A 209 -7.02 -2.52 8.22
CA GLY A 209 -6.57 -3.91 8.42
C GLY A 209 -7.01 -4.90 7.33
N HIS A 210 -7.68 -4.42 6.27
CA HIS A 210 -8.06 -5.19 5.10
C HIS A 210 -7.59 -4.50 3.81
N SER A 211 -6.42 -3.87 3.84
CA SER A 211 -5.89 -2.99 2.79
C SER A 211 -4.73 -3.62 2.02
N PHE A 212 -4.81 -4.91 1.69
CA PHE A 212 -3.78 -5.58 0.88
C PHE A 212 -3.91 -5.14 -0.58
N LEU A 213 -3.11 -4.16 -0.99
CA LEU A 213 -3.10 -3.58 -2.34
C LEU A 213 -1.90 -4.12 -3.14
N PRO A 214 -1.90 -3.98 -4.49
CA PRO A 214 -0.75 -4.35 -5.31
C PRO A 214 0.58 -3.71 -4.87
N CYS A 215 0.52 -2.50 -4.30
CA CYS A 215 1.68 -1.82 -3.72
C CYS A 215 2.37 -2.67 -2.63
N ASP A 216 1.63 -3.34 -1.74
CA ASP A 216 2.20 -4.20 -0.69
C ASP A 216 3.00 -5.38 -1.26
N ARG A 217 2.51 -5.93 -2.37
CA ARG A 217 3.21 -7.01 -3.10
C ARG A 217 4.52 -6.50 -3.66
N ASN A 218 4.50 -5.32 -4.27
CA ASN A 218 5.68 -4.66 -4.80
C ASN A 218 6.71 -4.35 -3.70
N PHE A 219 6.25 -3.79 -2.58
CA PHE A 219 7.10 -3.53 -1.41
C PHE A 219 7.71 -4.81 -0.87
N SER A 220 6.96 -5.92 -0.83
CA SER A 220 7.48 -7.21 -0.41
C SER A 220 8.59 -7.73 -1.32
N VAL A 221 8.51 -7.49 -2.63
CA VAL A 221 9.59 -7.80 -3.59
C VAL A 221 10.83 -6.96 -3.28
N ILE A 222 10.66 -5.66 -3.05
CA ILE A 222 11.77 -4.75 -2.72
C ILE A 222 12.41 -5.09 -1.37
N LYS A 223 11.61 -5.35 -0.32
CA LYS A 223 12.13 -5.75 1.01
C LYS A 223 12.99 -7.01 0.90
N ARG A 224 12.58 -7.99 0.08
CA ARG A 224 13.38 -9.21 -0.16
C ARG A 224 14.68 -8.91 -0.89
N ALA A 225 14.69 -7.98 -1.84
CA ALA A 225 15.91 -7.55 -2.52
C ALA A 225 16.86 -6.82 -1.55
N VAL A 226 16.36 -5.84 -0.80
CA VAL A 226 17.13 -5.06 0.19
C VAL A 226 17.76 -5.96 1.26
N ARG A 227 17.04 -6.97 1.76
CA ARG A 227 17.55 -7.93 2.77
C ARG A 227 18.75 -8.76 2.32
N ARG A 228 19.10 -8.76 1.03
CA ARG A 228 20.28 -9.48 0.50
C ARG A 228 21.56 -8.65 0.54
N PHE A 229 21.46 -7.37 0.93
CA PHE A 229 22.59 -6.46 0.98
C PHE A 229 22.79 -6.03 2.42
N ASP A 230 23.98 -6.23 2.94
CA ASP A 230 24.29 -5.81 4.31
C ASP A 230 24.45 -4.29 4.41
N ARG A 231 24.96 -3.64 3.36
CA ARG A 231 25.40 -2.24 3.43
C ARG A 231 24.82 -1.41 2.28
N ILE A 232 24.16 -0.29 2.63
CA ILE A 232 23.60 0.70 1.70
C ILE A 232 23.91 2.09 2.26
N TYR A 233 24.65 2.89 1.50
CA TYR A 233 25.19 4.17 1.96
C TYR A 233 24.57 5.38 1.27
N VAL A 234 24.15 5.22 0.00
CA VAL A 234 23.63 6.35 -0.81
C VAL A 234 22.26 6.03 -1.42
N PRO A 235 21.43 7.06 -1.72
CA PRO A 235 20.08 6.85 -2.26
C PRO A 235 20.06 6.04 -3.56
N SER A 236 21.03 6.29 -4.46
CA SER A 236 21.12 5.61 -5.76
C SER A 236 21.28 4.09 -5.64
N GLN A 237 21.85 3.59 -4.54
CA GLN A 237 21.91 2.15 -4.28
C GLN A 237 20.52 1.58 -4.01
N TYR A 238 19.68 2.26 -3.21
CA TYR A 238 18.29 1.85 -3.04
C TYR A 238 17.51 1.91 -4.36
N GLU A 239 17.70 2.96 -5.16
CA GLU A 239 17.02 3.11 -6.44
C GLU A 239 17.38 1.98 -7.41
N ASN A 240 18.65 1.62 -7.50
CA ASN A 240 19.11 0.50 -8.32
C ASN A 240 18.55 -0.84 -7.81
N LEU A 241 18.48 -1.04 -6.49
CA LEU A 241 17.84 -2.22 -5.91
C LEU A 241 16.36 -2.28 -6.26
N ILE A 242 15.64 -1.16 -6.21
CA ILE A 242 14.22 -1.11 -6.60
C ILE A 242 14.07 -1.45 -8.08
N LYS A 243 14.84 -0.81 -8.98
CA LYS A 243 14.78 -1.07 -10.43
C LYS A 243 15.01 -2.56 -10.77
N THR A 244 15.93 -3.21 -10.06
CA THR A 244 16.33 -4.60 -10.32
C THR A 244 15.59 -5.65 -9.48
N ALA A 245 14.75 -5.23 -8.53
CA ALA A 245 14.07 -6.16 -7.60
C ALA A 245 13.11 -7.13 -8.32
N LYS A 246 12.45 -6.67 -9.40
CA LYS A 246 11.52 -7.48 -10.19
C LYS A 246 12.22 -7.96 -11.47
N LYS A 247 12.44 -9.28 -11.55
CA LYS A 247 13.14 -9.93 -12.67
C LYS A 247 12.32 -10.05 -13.96
N PHE A 248 10.99 -9.98 -13.87
CA PHE A 248 10.09 -10.17 -15.01
C PHE A 248 9.39 -8.87 -15.39
N SER A 249 9.20 -8.67 -16.68
CA SER A 249 8.51 -7.50 -17.22
C SER A 249 7.03 -7.43 -16.78
N PRO A 250 6.47 -6.22 -16.59
CA PRO A 250 7.18 -4.94 -16.62
C PRO A 250 8.05 -4.75 -15.36
N THR A 251 9.26 -4.25 -15.55
CA THR A 251 10.18 -3.87 -14.47
C THR A 251 9.66 -2.64 -13.71
N PHE A 252 10.30 -2.32 -12.59
CA PHE A 252 9.94 -1.14 -11.80
C PHE A 252 10.59 0.12 -12.38
N GLU A 253 9.76 1.12 -12.67
CA GLU A 253 10.21 2.47 -13.02
C GLU A 253 10.50 3.23 -11.72
N VAL A 254 11.61 3.97 -11.66
CA VAL A 254 12.01 4.74 -10.47
C VAL A 254 12.35 6.16 -10.89
N LYS A 255 11.70 7.12 -10.25
CA LYS A 255 11.89 8.57 -10.38
C LYS A 255 12.48 9.13 -9.10
N SER A 256 13.70 9.65 -9.18
CA SER A 256 14.36 10.35 -8.09
C SER A 256 13.82 11.78 -8.01
N ILE A 257 13.21 12.11 -6.88
CA ILE A 257 12.51 13.38 -6.67
C ILE A 257 13.46 14.43 -6.08
N LYS A 258 13.34 15.66 -6.57
CA LYS A 258 14.00 16.87 -6.09
C LYS A 258 12.99 17.80 -5.45
N ASN A 259 13.48 18.84 -4.76
CA ASN A 259 12.62 19.81 -4.06
C ASN A 259 11.65 20.50 -5.01
N ASP A 260 12.11 20.88 -6.20
CA ASP A 260 11.33 21.62 -7.19
C ASP A 260 10.21 20.77 -7.83
N ASP A 261 10.27 19.45 -7.69
CA ASP A 261 9.22 18.54 -8.16
C ASP A 261 8.01 18.54 -7.19
N ILE A 262 8.16 19.09 -5.97
CA ILE A 262 7.09 19.12 -4.96
C ILE A 262 6.32 20.43 -5.02
N LEU A 263 5.09 20.35 -5.51
CA LEU A 263 4.19 21.48 -5.64
C LEU A 263 3.35 21.70 -4.36
N ASN A 264 3.06 22.97 -4.05
CA ASN A 264 2.27 23.33 -2.87
C ASN A 264 0.75 23.25 -3.12
N PHE A 265 0.24 22.03 -3.30
CA PHE A 265 -1.20 21.80 -3.46
C PHE A 265 -2.03 22.25 -2.24
N HIS A 266 -1.48 22.12 -1.04
CA HIS A 266 -2.14 22.48 0.21
C HIS A 266 -2.43 23.98 0.32
N GLY A 267 -1.49 24.83 -0.12
CA GLY A 267 -1.69 26.28 -0.22
C GLY A 267 -2.47 26.71 -1.47
N TRP A 268 -2.48 25.89 -2.51
CA TRP A 268 -3.19 26.17 -3.76
C TRP A 268 -4.71 26.00 -3.62
N TRP A 269 -5.18 24.84 -3.14
CA TRP A 269 -6.62 24.54 -3.18
C TRP A 269 -7.52 25.55 -2.44
N PRO A 270 -7.13 26.16 -1.30
CA PRO A 270 -7.99 27.11 -0.60
C PRO A 270 -8.29 28.38 -1.40
N GLN A 271 -7.47 28.71 -2.41
CA GLN A 271 -7.68 29.87 -3.28
C GLN A 271 -8.86 29.68 -4.23
N TYR A 272 -9.19 28.42 -4.56
CA TYR A 272 -10.21 28.07 -5.55
C TYR A 272 -11.40 27.31 -4.94
N PHE A 273 -11.21 26.67 -3.78
CA PHE A 273 -12.22 25.82 -3.17
C PHE A 273 -12.45 26.20 -1.70
N LYS A 274 -13.73 26.18 -1.29
CA LYS A 274 -14.10 26.30 0.12
C LYS A 274 -13.67 25.05 0.88
N LYS A 275 -13.19 25.22 2.12
CA LYS A 275 -12.85 24.09 3.02
C LYS A 275 -14.06 23.22 3.30
N THR A 276 -15.16 23.85 3.69
CA THR A 276 -16.45 23.20 3.93
C THR A 276 -17.46 23.80 2.96
N ALA A 277 -18.19 22.94 2.25
CA ALA A 277 -19.37 23.34 1.52
C ALA A 277 -20.59 23.04 2.39
N ILE A 278 -21.50 24.01 2.51
CA ILE A 278 -22.80 23.76 3.15
C ILE A 278 -23.60 22.94 2.15
N ASP A 279 -24.13 21.81 2.62
CA ASP A 279 -25.05 20.98 1.86
C ASP A 279 -26.29 21.83 1.50
N VAL A 280 -26.50 22.02 0.20
CA VAL A 280 -27.59 22.86 -0.32
C VAL A 280 -28.94 22.23 0.01
N GLU A 281 -28.99 20.91 0.19
CA GLU A 281 -30.21 20.18 0.54
C GLU A 281 -30.54 20.27 2.03
N LYS A 282 -29.55 20.53 2.90
CA LYS A 282 -29.74 20.74 4.36
C LYS A 282 -30.02 22.19 4.75
N LYS A 283 -30.23 23.08 3.78
CA LYS A 283 -30.63 24.48 4.03
C LYS A 283 -32.15 24.66 4.22
N ARG A 284 -32.90 23.58 4.46
CA ARG A 284 -34.32 23.62 4.84
C ARG A 284 -34.49 23.25 6.30
#